data_AF-A0A151T182-F1
#
_entry.id   AF-A0A151T182-F1
#
_cell.length_a   1.000
_cell.length_b   1.000
_cell.length_c   1.000
_cell.angle_alpha   90.00
_cell.angle_beta   90.00
_cell.angle_gamma   90.00
#
_symmetry.space_group_name_H-M   'P 1'
#
loop_
_entity.id
_entity.type
_entity.pdbx_description
1 polymer ?
#
loop_
_entity_poly.entity_id
_entity_poly.type
_entity_poly.pdbx_seq_one_letter_code
_entity_poly.pdbx_strand_id
1 'polypeptide(L)'
;MQGGRVVTYVSRQHKTNERNYPTHDLELAVVVFSLKPWRHYLNGARFSVFSDHKSLKYLFDQKVLNMRQRRWMEFLKDFNFQ
;
A
#
# COMPACT_ATOMS: atom_id res chain seq x y z
N MET A 1 -2.30 -5.54 14.65
CA MET A 1 -2.35 -6.65 15.63
C MET A 1 -3.30 -6.22 16.74
N GLN A 2 -4.19 -7.10 17.20
CA GLN A 2 -5.09 -6.81 18.32
C GLN A 2 -4.61 -7.62 19.51
N GLY A 3 -4.17 -6.95 20.59
CA GLY A 3 -3.57 -7.62 21.75
C GLY A 3 -2.33 -8.46 21.40
N GLY A 4 -1.50 -7.99 20.46
CA GLY A 4 -0.30 -8.71 20.00
C GLY A 4 -0.58 -9.90 19.07
N ARG A 5 -1.84 -10.15 18.70
CA ARG A 5 -2.21 -11.25 17.79
C ARG A 5 -2.46 -10.74 16.37
N VAL A 6 -2.11 -11.56 15.40
CA VAL A 6 -2.44 -11.30 14.00
C VAL A 6 -3.96 -11.42 13.83
N VAL A 7 -4.55 -10.43 13.16
CA VAL A 7 -5.99 -10.40 12.91
C VAL A 7 -6.31 -11.24 11.67
N THR A 8 -5.59 -11.00 10.57
CA THR A 8 -5.72 -11.78 9.32
C THR A 8 -4.42 -11.80 8.53
N TYR A 9 -4.38 -12.70 7.55
CA TYR A 9 -3.38 -12.74 6.49
C TYR A 9 -4.07 -12.52 5.14
N VAL A 10 -3.41 -11.78 4.26
CA VAL A 10 -3.89 -11.51 2.90
C VAL A 10 -2.74 -11.76 1.93
N SER A 11 -2.99 -12.53 0.88
CA SER A 11 -2.03 -12.79 -0.19
C SER A 11 -2.74 -12.89 -1.53
N ARG A 12 -2.01 -12.61 -2.62
CA ARG A 12 -2.49 -12.83 -3.98
C ARG A 12 -1.34 -12.99 -4.95
N GLN A 13 -1.61 -13.59 -6.11
CA GLN A 13 -0.69 -13.57 -7.23
C GLN A 13 -0.76 -12.25 -8.01
N HIS A 14 0.36 -11.85 -8.62
CA HIS A 14 0.41 -10.71 -9.52
C HIS A 14 -0.42 -10.99 -10.77
N LYS A 15 -1.20 -10.00 -11.20
CA LYS A 15 -1.91 -10.08 -12.48
C LYS A 15 -0.92 -10.04 -13.65
N THR A 16 -1.31 -10.60 -14.80
CA THR A 16 -0.45 -10.66 -16.00
C THR A 16 0.10 -9.29 -16.40
N ASN A 17 -0.69 -8.23 -16.23
CA ASN A 17 -0.27 -6.85 -16.52
C ASN A 17 0.68 -6.26 -15.47
N GLU A 18 0.57 -6.69 -14.20
CA GLU A 18 1.41 -6.23 -13.09
C GLU A 18 2.80 -6.84 -13.15
N ARG A 19 2.95 -8.04 -13.75
CA ARG A 19 4.26 -8.70 -13.91
C ARG A 19 5.31 -7.84 -14.62
N ASN A 20 4.88 -6.91 -15.45
CA ASN A 20 5.76 -6.00 -16.20
C ASN A 20 6.07 -4.71 -15.44
N TYR A 21 5.56 -4.54 -14.21
CA TYR A 21 5.80 -3.34 -13.43
C TYR A 21 7.17 -3.39 -12.79
N PRO A 22 7.83 -2.23 -12.62
CA PRO A 22 9.05 -2.17 -11.84
C PRO A 22 8.76 -2.53 -10.37
N THR A 23 9.78 -3.02 -9.66
CA THR A 23 9.64 -3.56 -8.30
C THR A 23 8.96 -2.59 -7.32
N HIS A 24 9.29 -1.30 -7.39
CA HIS A 24 8.67 -0.27 -6.54
C HIS A 24 7.15 -0.10 -6.80
N ASP A 25 6.71 -0.25 -8.05
CA ASP A 25 5.28 -0.20 -8.40
C ASP A 25 4.55 -1.47 -7.94
N LEU A 26 5.21 -2.62 -7.98
CA LEU A 26 4.67 -3.88 -7.47
C LEU A 26 4.43 -3.80 -5.95
N GLU A 27 5.38 -3.29 -5.21
CA GLU A 27 5.27 -3.11 -3.76
C GLU A 27 4.15 -2.15 -3.38
N LEU A 28 4.06 -1.00 -4.07
CA LEU A 28 2.96 -0.09 -3.88
C LEU A 28 1.61 -0.75 -4.19
N ALA A 29 1.54 -1.57 -5.24
CA ALA A 29 0.34 -2.32 -5.57
C ALA A 29 -0.05 -3.29 -4.44
N VAL A 30 0.93 -3.95 -3.82
CA VAL A 30 0.73 -4.86 -2.69
C VAL A 30 0.21 -4.10 -1.45
N VAL A 31 0.75 -2.92 -1.14
CA VAL A 31 0.26 -2.08 -0.03
C VAL A 31 -1.19 -1.66 -0.28
N VAL A 32 -1.49 -1.10 -1.46
CA VAL A 32 -2.85 -0.68 -1.83
C VAL A 32 -3.82 -1.86 -1.81
N PHE A 33 -3.40 -3.02 -2.30
CA PHE A 33 -4.20 -4.24 -2.27
C PHE A 33 -4.51 -4.68 -0.83
N SER A 34 -3.51 -4.64 0.05
CA SER A 34 -3.64 -5.04 1.45
C SER A 34 -4.55 -4.08 2.23
N LEU A 35 -4.56 -2.79 1.89
CA LEU A 35 -5.39 -1.79 2.58
C LEU A 35 -6.85 -1.76 2.12
N LYS A 36 -7.14 -2.17 0.87
CA LYS A 36 -8.50 -2.14 0.31
C LYS A 36 -9.55 -2.89 1.14
N PRO A 37 -9.35 -4.17 1.53
CA PRO A 37 -10.31 -4.88 2.37
C PRO A 37 -10.48 -4.23 3.76
N TRP A 38 -9.44 -3.55 4.25
CA TRP A 38 -9.39 -2.99 5.60
C TRP A 38 -9.84 -1.54 5.69
N ARG A 39 -10.30 -0.94 4.57
CA ARG A 39 -10.67 0.47 4.51
C ARG A 39 -11.64 0.88 5.62
N HIS A 40 -12.65 0.07 5.89
CA HIS A 40 -13.67 0.38 6.90
C HIS A 40 -13.14 0.34 8.35
N TYR A 41 -12.05 -0.39 8.61
CA TYR A 41 -11.42 -0.45 9.94
C TYR A 41 -10.28 0.57 10.11
N LEU A 42 -9.56 0.87 9.02
CA LEU A 42 -8.36 1.70 9.05
C LEU A 42 -8.64 3.17 8.73
N ASN A 43 -9.79 3.49 8.13
CA ASN A 43 -10.14 4.87 7.84
C ASN A 43 -10.30 5.67 9.14
N GLY A 44 -9.58 6.79 9.25
CA GLY A 44 -9.51 7.63 10.45
C GLY A 44 -8.68 7.06 11.61
N ALA A 45 -8.22 5.81 11.53
CA ALA A 45 -7.34 5.22 12.53
C ALA A 45 -5.86 5.45 12.18
N ARG A 46 -5.02 5.63 13.20
CA ARG A 46 -3.57 5.67 13.02
C ARG A 46 -3.00 4.26 13.09
N PHE A 47 -2.25 3.84 12.07
CA PHE A 47 -1.60 2.53 12.03
C PHE A 47 -0.20 2.62 11.43
N SER A 48 0.58 1.54 11.55
CA SER A 48 1.93 1.46 10.99
C SER A 48 1.97 0.45 9.85
N VAL A 49 2.63 0.82 8.75
CA VAL A 49 2.86 -0.08 7.62
C VAL A 49 4.32 -0.47 7.60
N PHE A 50 4.60 -1.76 7.79
CA PHE A 50 5.95 -2.30 7.72
C PHE A 50 6.18 -2.92 6.36
N SER A 51 7.16 -2.40 5.62
CA SER A 51 7.68 -2.99 4.40
C SER A 51 9.20 -3.00 4.46
N ASP A 52 9.81 -4.03 3.89
CA ASP A 52 11.25 -4.18 3.74
C ASP A 52 11.84 -3.21 2.72
N HIS A 53 11.01 -2.52 1.94
CA HIS A 53 11.48 -1.75 0.80
C HIS A 53 11.48 -0.23 1.01
N LYS A 54 12.66 0.37 0.89
CA LYS A 54 12.90 1.81 1.11
C LYS A 54 12.29 2.74 0.05
N SER A 55 12.06 2.24 -1.18
CA SER A 55 11.39 2.95 -2.29
C SER A 55 10.04 3.56 -1.91
N LEU A 56 9.27 2.91 -1.01
CA LEU A 56 8.00 3.44 -0.55
C LEU A 56 8.16 4.81 0.13
N LYS A 57 9.28 5.08 0.82
CA LYS A 57 9.56 6.40 1.39
C LYS A 57 9.68 7.46 0.29
N TYR A 58 10.45 7.16 -0.75
CA TYR A 58 10.67 8.08 -1.87
C TYR A 58 9.43 8.33 -2.71
N LEU A 59 8.48 7.38 -2.72
CA LEU A 59 7.25 7.51 -3.49
C LEU A 59 6.34 8.64 -2.99
N PHE A 60 6.37 8.95 -1.69
CA PHE A 60 5.64 10.11 -1.15
C PHE A 60 6.31 11.45 -1.48
N ASP A 61 7.62 11.45 -1.67
CA ASP A 61 8.42 12.65 -1.96
C ASP A 61 8.58 12.92 -3.48
N GLN A 62 8.18 11.97 -4.32
CA GLN A 62 8.40 12.04 -5.76
C GLN A 62 7.50 13.10 -6.43
N LYS A 63 8.13 14.14 -7.00
CA LYS A 63 7.42 15.25 -7.69
C LYS A 63 6.63 14.80 -8.93
N VAL A 64 7.09 13.77 -9.63
CA VAL A 64 6.47 13.29 -10.88
C VAL A 64 6.01 11.86 -10.70
N LEU A 65 4.70 11.69 -10.50
CA LEU A 65 4.05 10.39 -10.41
C LEU A 65 3.37 10.02 -11.73
N ASN A 66 3.46 8.75 -12.11
CA ASN A 66 2.71 8.19 -13.23
C ASN A 66 1.20 8.15 -12.90
N MET A 67 0.31 8.14 -13.90
CA MET A 67 -1.15 8.14 -13.69
C MET A 67 -1.63 7.02 -12.75
N ARG A 68 -1.01 5.84 -12.81
CA ARG A 68 -1.32 4.72 -11.91
C ARG A 68 -0.95 5.04 -10.47
N GLN A 69 0.27 5.53 -10.25
CA GLN A 69 0.76 5.92 -8.94
C GLN A 69 -0.09 7.05 -8.36
N ARG A 70 -0.52 8.03 -9.17
CA ARG A 70 -1.44 9.09 -8.72
C ARG A 70 -2.76 8.54 -8.16
N ARG A 71 -3.40 7.60 -8.88
CA ARG A 71 -4.64 6.95 -8.40
C ARG A 71 -4.45 6.20 -7.09
N TRP A 72 -3.30 5.54 -6.94
CA TRP A 72 -2.95 4.86 -5.70
C TRP A 72 -2.66 5.83 -4.55
N MET A 73 -2.00 6.95 -4.84
CA MET A 73 -1.74 8.00 -3.88
C MET A 73 -3.01 8.71 -3.41
N GLU A 74 -3.97 8.96 -4.32
CA GLU A 74 -5.29 9.46 -3.95
C GLU A 74 -6.00 8.51 -2.97
N PHE A 75 -5.91 7.20 -3.21
CA PHE A 75 -6.46 6.22 -2.28
C PHE A 75 -5.72 6.21 -0.93
N LEU A 76 -4.39 6.31 -0.94
CA LEU A 76 -3.58 6.29 0.28
C LEU A 76 -3.74 7.56 1.13
N LYS A 77 -4.09 8.70 0.53
CA LYS A 77 -4.35 9.96 1.26
C LYS A 77 -5.49 9.85 2.26
N ASP A 78 -6.44 8.94 2.05
CA ASP A 78 -7.54 8.70 2.98
C ASP A 78 -7.07 8.04 4.30
N PHE A 79 -5.85 7.50 4.33
CA PHE A 79 -5.33 6.74 5.46
C PHE A 79 -4.27 7.53 6.23
N ASN A 80 -4.30 7.40 7.55
CA ASN A 80 -3.31 7.98 8.44
C ASN A 80 -2.31 6.91 8.90
N PHE A 81 -1.28 6.65 8.11
CA PHE A 81 -0.25 5.65 8.43
C PHE A 81 1.15 6.24 8.51
N GLN A 82 2.00 5.56 9.29
CA GLN A 82 3.41 5.89 9.50
C GLN A 82 4.32 4.70 9.16
#